data_AF-A0A8F5VMP3-F1
#
_entry.id   AF-A0A8F5VMP3-F1
#
_cell.length_a   1.000
_cell.length_b   1.000
_cell.length_c   1.000
_cell.angle_alpha   90.00
_cell.angle_beta   90.00
_cell.angle_gamma   90.00
#
_symmetry.space_group_name_H-M   'P 1'
#
loop_
_entity.id
_entity.type
_entity.pdbx_description
1 polymer ?
#
loop_
_entity_poly.entity_id
_entity_poly.type
_entity_poly.pdbx_seq_one_letter_code
_entity_poly.pdbx_strand_id
1 'polypeptide(L)'
;MECEMCGHRCSIQEGGYGRCRMYTCINGEILERFPNRYLALWPSAIETIPFLHYTPGGRYLLLSTIGCNLSCEGCVSYVLAKNQDLLTDALIHAESSDILRMAKDNDCIGAVFCLNEPTVSLGTVTRVARELHTAGLSMGCASNGCMSEKALDILLDHMDFITIGLKGLSEHGYQDNGAPCNVEHVFQTLKTIHSRNIHLEVAAVCKTSDMEEIVSIAQRIQEISADIPLHVMRFIPFHGADTALEPSATVAEDLISACRKYLPWVYLFNTPSTRYLNSYCPECNELLVERSFNGPMGARFSGHYTPVCPSCHYSIPVRGTWYSQHYPEPRFRGGYRTPVALDMVYSILKAVGISDDTTIGLILTKLLSNDYLEQLQNRLQTPKGYIEFLQVLQQWSGTSSFHPVIRFLSERVQIIEKNSDMPNKPRVLSVLSHPLLPSYPDKMENTLISLAGGEVLNYNLGYDEQSSERFTRDAFQKLQPDILVVSGPGHLTHQNFVDLCIRENLTAPALEENNIFIVSGAHMRTGPSWILTLESLANYLHPDIFDFDLKYEKEALLKTLPGLE
;
A
#
# COMPACT_ATOMS: atom_id res chain seq x y z
N MET A 1 -0.68 36.15 10.17
CA MET A 1 -0.54 35.36 11.42
C MET A 1 0.36 34.16 11.14
N GLU A 2 1.29 33.85 12.06
CA GLU A 2 2.16 32.67 11.90
C GLU A 2 1.42 31.41 12.38
N CYS A 3 1.34 30.39 11.54
CA CYS A 3 0.75 29.09 11.87
C CYS A 3 1.77 28.20 12.56
N GLU A 4 1.51 27.78 13.80
CA GLU A 4 2.44 27.00 14.61
C GLU A 4 2.22 25.48 14.52
N MET A 5 1.41 25.00 13.57
CA MET A 5 0.99 23.58 13.53
C MET A 5 2.05 22.63 12.97
N CYS A 6 3.02 23.13 12.20
CA CYS A 6 4.12 22.30 11.70
C CYS A 6 5.40 23.14 11.48
N GLY A 7 6.48 22.48 11.06
CA GLY A 7 7.77 23.15 10.84
C GLY A 7 7.75 24.26 9.77
N HIS A 8 6.72 24.34 8.92
CA HIS A 8 6.64 25.37 7.87
C HIS A 8 6.40 26.79 8.40
N ARG A 9 5.80 26.95 9.59
CA ARG A 9 5.50 28.27 10.18
C ARG A 9 4.89 29.26 9.18
N CYS A 10 3.88 28.80 8.41
CA CYS A 10 3.31 29.60 7.33
C CYS A 10 2.78 30.94 7.85
N SER A 11 3.14 32.05 7.19
CA SER A 11 2.49 33.35 7.40
C SER A 11 1.18 33.39 6.61
N ILE A 12 0.06 33.19 7.29
CA ILE A 12 -1.28 33.15 6.70
C ILE A 12 -1.91 34.54 6.83
N GLN A 13 -2.29 35.14 5.70
CA GLN A 13 -3.03 36.40 5.65
C GLN A 13 -4.52 36.16 5.93
N GLU A 14 -5.23 37.19 6.35
CA GLU A 14 -6.69 37.13 6.57
C GLU A 14 -7.42 36.59 5.32
N GLY A 15 -8.27 35.57 5.51
CA GLY A 15 -8.95 34.84 4.42
C GLY A 15 -8.06 33.89 3.60
N GLY A 16 -6.75 33.87 3.85
CA GLY A 16 -5.78 33.01 3.18
C GLY A 16 -5.68 31.61 3.79
N TYR A 17 -4.80 30.79 3.22
CA TYR A 17 -4.57 29.41 3.65
C TYR A 17 -3.08 29.10 3.82
N GLY A 18 -2.76 28.18 4.74
CA GLY A 18 -1.42 27.61 4.85
C GLY A 18 -1.08 26.68 3.68
N ARG A 19 0.18 26.26 3.58
CA ARG A 19 0.64 25.36 2.49
C ARG A 19 -0.14 24.05 2.41
N CYS A 20 -0.49 23.47 3.55
CA CYS A 20 -1.30 22.25 3.61
C CYS A 20 -2.76 22.46 3.17
N ARG A 21 -3.18 23.72 3.01
CA ARG A 21 -4.57 24.13 2.77
C ARG A 21 -5.55 23.63 3.84
N MET A 22 -5.10 23.32 5.06
CA MET A 22 -6.00 22.85 6.14
C MET A 22 -6.23 23.88 7.24
N TYR A 23 -5.43 24.95 7.25
CA TYR A 23 -5.60 26.09 8.17
C TYR A 23 -5.84 27.38 7.41
N THR A 24 -6.69 28.23 7.97
CA THR A 24 -7.03 29.57 7.46
C THR A 24 -6.88 30.62 8.57
N CYS A 25 -6.74 31.89 8.21
CA CYS A 25 -6.74 33.00 9.15
C CYS A 25 -8.08 33.73 9.06
N ILE A 26 -8.84 33.77 10.15
CA ILE A 26 -10.10 34.52 10.26
C ILE A 26 -10.07 35.33 11.55
N ASN A 27 -10.38 36.63 11.47
CA ASN A 27 -10.32 37.58 12.57
C ASN A 27 -8.97 37.58 13.31
N GLY A 28 -7.87 37.36 12.58
CA GLY A 28 -6.54 37.25 13.18
C GLY A 28 -6.26 35.95 13.95
N GLU A 29 -7.11 34.92 13.82
CA GLU A 29 -6.91 33.60 14.44
C GLU A 29 -6.65 32.52 13.38
N ILE A 30 -5.71 31.61 13.66
CA ILE A 30 -5.47 30.44 12.81
C ILE A 30 -6.46 29.34 13.18
N LEU A 31 -7.35 29.00 12.25
CA LEU A 31 -8.43 28.03 12.42
C LEU A 31 -8.27 26.85 11.47
N GLU A 32 -8.61 25.65 11.96
CA GLU A 32 -8.75 24.46 11.11
C GLU A 32 -9.95 24.66 10.17
N ARG A 33 -9.77 24.46 8.86
CA ARG A 33 -10.80 24.70 7.84
C ARG A 33 -11.93 23.67 7.88
N PHE A 34 -11.61 22.43 8.23
CA PHE A 34 -12.53 21.29 8.17
C PHE A 34 -12.55 20.54 9.51
N PRO A 35 -12.93 21.21 10.61
CA PRO A 35 -13.00 20.55 11.90
C PRO A 35 -14.02 19.41 11.87
N ASN A 36 -13.69 18.28 12.52
CA ASN A 36 -14.58 17.13 12.67
C ASN A 36 -15.04 16.52 11.33
N ARG A 37 -14.21 16.65 10.28
CA ARG A 37 -14.51 16.16 8.93
C ARG A 37 -13.44 15.19 8.47
N TYR A 38 -13.88 14.03 7.99
CA TYR A 38 -13.01 12.89 7.69
C TYR A 38 -13.27 12.38 6.27
N LEU A 39 -12.21 11.92 5.63
CA LEU A 39 -12.28 11.20 4.37
C LEU A 39 -12.40 9.69 4.60
N ALA A 40 -11.77 9.20 5.67
CA ALA A 40 -11.72 7.79 6.03
C ALA A 40 -12.20 7.57 7.46
N LEU A 41 -13.17 6.68 7.63
CA LEU A 41 -13.75 6.24 8.90
C LEU A 41 -14.16 4.77 8.80
N TRP A 42 -13.25 3.83 9.03
CA TRP A 42 -13.58 2.41 9.00
C TRP A 42 -12.67 1.58 9.92
N PRO A 43 -13.19 0.47 10.48
CA PRO A 43 -12.37 -0.50 11.20
C PRO A 43 -11.31 -1.16 10.30
N SER A 44 -10.10 -1.32 10.84
CA SER A 44 -8.94 -1.97 10.18
C SER A 44 -8.06 -2.65 11.24
N ALA A 45 -7.34 -3.73 10.90
CA ALA A 45 -6.31 -4.24 11.81
C ALA A 45 -5.12 -3.27 11.87
N ILE A 46 -4.45 -3.22 13.02
CA ILE A 46 -3.32 -2.31 13.23
C ILE A 46 -2.17 -2.55 12.25
N GLU A 47 -1.95 -3.80 11.83
CA GLU A 47 -0.91 -4.20 10.88
C GLU A 47 -1.11 -3.68 9.45
N THR A 48 -2.30 -3.14 9.12
CA THR A 48 -2.54 -2.47 7.83
C THR A 48 -1.82 -1.12 7.70
N ILE A 49 -1.26 -0.64 8.82
CA ILE A 49 -0.36 0.49 8.97
C ILE A 49 0.98 -0.11 9.46
N PRO A 50 2.15 0.53 9.25
CA PRO A 50 3.44 0.02 9.72
C PRO A 50 3.58 0.07 11.25
N PHE A 51 2.84 -0.81 11.92
CA PHE A 51 2.84 -1.12 13.34
C PHE A 51 2.79 -2.64 13.50
N LEU A 52 3.85 -3.22 14.06
CA LEU A 52 3.94 -4.67 14.29
C LEU A 52 4.12 -5.03 15.76
N HIS A 53 4.48 -4.07 16.62
CA HIS A 53 4.79 -4.27 18.04
C HIS A 53 3.82 -3.56 18.98
N TYR A 54 2.71 -3.01 18.48
CA TYR A 54 1.64 -2.44 19.28
C TYR A 54 0.34 -3.21 19.10
N THR A 55 -0.14 -3.85 20.17
CA THR A 55 -1.38 -4.63 20.20
C THR A 55 -1.60 -5.54 18.97
N PRO A 56 -0.72 -6.52 18.67
CA PRO A 56 -0.84 -7.32 17.45
C PRO A 56 -2.20 -8.02 17.31
N GLY A 57 -2.78 -7.97 16.11
CA GLY A 57 -4.15 -8.39 15.80
C GLY A 57 -5.24 -7.43 16.29
N GLY A 58 -4.87 -6.31 16.91
CA GLY A 58 -5.80 -5.32 17.43
C GLY A 58 -6.56 -4.62 16.32
N ARG A 59 -7.87 -4.40 16.54
CA ARG A 59 -8.74 -3.69 15.61
C ARG A 59 -8.87 -2.23 16.02
N TYR A 60 -8.61 -1.32 15.08
CA TYR A 60 -8.67 0.12 15.30
C TYR A 60 -9.61 0.78 14.30
N LEU A 61 -10.27 1.86 14.73
CA LEU A 61 -10.95 2.75 13.81
C LEU A 61 -9.91 3.61 13.09
N LEU A 62 -9.74 3.39 11.80
CA LEU A 62 -8.86 4.19 10.95
C LEU A 62 -9.51 5.55 10.69
N LEU A 63 -8.75 6.62 10.95
CA LEU A 63 -9.15 8.01 10.73
C LEU A 63 -8.19 8.67 9.73
N SER A 64 -8.72 9.38 8.74
CA SER A 64 -7.93 10.26 7.87
C SER A 64 -8.72 11.49 7.49
N THR A 65 -8.02 12.60 7.30
CA THR A 65 -8.56 13.81 6.66
C THR A 65 -7.93 13.97 5.28
N ILE A 66 -7.81 15.22 4.81
CA ILE A 66 -7.18 15.60 3.55
C ILE A 66 -6.03 16.59 3.81
N GLY A 67 -5.19 16.81 2.82
CA GLY A 67 -4.01 17.67 2.90
C GLY A 67 -2.82 17.01 3.60
N CYS A 68 -1.64 17.58 3.40
CA CYS A 68 -0.40 17.19 4.06
C CYS A 68 0.49 18.43 4.22
N ASN A 69 1.38 18.43 5.21
CA ASN A 69 2.42 19.47 5.35
C ASN A 69 3.61 19.21 4.39
N LEU A 70 3.80 17.99 3.91
CA LEU A 70 4.87 17.60 2.98
C LEU A 70 4.37 17.37 1.55
N SER A 71 5.32 17.20 0.64
CA SER A 71 5.10 16.92 -0.78
C SER A 71 5.92 15.73 -1.28
N CYS A 72 5.80 14.60 -0.58
CA CYS A 72 6.65 13.44 -0.82
C CYS A 72 6.52 12.90 -2.26
N GLU A 73 7.66 12.61 -2.89
CA GLU A 73 7.72 11.91 -4.16
C GLU A 73 7.24 10.45 -3.98
N GLY A 74 6.38 9.95 -4.87
CA GLY A 74 5.85 8.59 -4.77
C GLY A 74 4.92 8.35 -3.57
N CYS A 75 4.29 9.41 -3.03
CA CYS A 75 3.35 9.30 -1.92
C CYS A 75 2.12 8.46 -2.31
N VAL A 76 1.91 7.32 -1.64
CA VAL A 76 0.70 6.48 -1.83
C VAL A 76 -0.60 7.26 -1.60
N SER A 77 -0.54 8.30 -0.77
CA SER A 77 -1.63 9.22 -0.46
C SER A 77 -1.62 10.49 -1.32
N TYR A 78 -1.08 10.46 -2.52
CA TYR A 78 -0.94 11.67 -3.36
C TYR A 78 -2.25 12.43 -3.58
N VAL A 79 -3.35 11.74 -3.94
CA VAL A 79 -4.64 12.41 -4.21
C VAL A 79 -5.11 13.19 -2.98
N LEU A 80 -5.11 12.57 -1.80
CA LEU A 80 -5.56 13.22 -0.58
C LEU A 80 -4.54 14.24 -0.02
N ALA A 81 -3.23 14.06 -0.26
CA ALA A 81 -2.18 14.95 0.25
C ALA A 81 -1.98 16.20 -0.62
N LYS A 82 -2.11 16.08 -1.95
CA LYS A 82 -1.77 17.12 -2.95
C LYS A 82 -2.96 17.68 -3.71
N ASN A 83 -4.05 16.94 -3.78
CA ASN A 83 -5.26 17.34 -4.50
C ASN A 83 -6.46 17.41 -3.53
N GLN A 84 -6.20 17.90 -2.31
CA GLN A 84 -7.17 17.93 -1.21
C GLN A 84 -8.46 18.68 -1.56
N ASP A 85 -8.39 19.71 -2.40
CA ASP A 85 -9.58 20.47 -2.83
C ASP A 85 -10.54 19.61 -3.67
N LEU A 86 -10.05 18.56 -4.35
CA LEU A 86 -10.90 17.63 -5.10
C LEU A 86 -11.78 16.76 -4.19
N LEU A 87 -11.45 16.71 -2.89
CA LEU A 87 -12.05 15.79 -1.93
C LEU A 87 -12.87 16.51 -0.85
N THR A 88 -13.00 17.84 -0.91
CA THR A 88 -13.72 18.60 0.13
C THR A 88 -15.18 18.16 0.26
N ASP A 89 -15.82 17.86 -0.87
CA ASP A 89 -17.22 17.45 -0.92
C ASP A 89 -17.41 15.98 -0.49
N ALA A 90 -16.33 15.20 -0.47
CA ALA A 90 -16.32 13.81 0.00
C ALA A 90 -16.15 13.70 1.53
N LEU A 91 -15.87 14.81 2.22
CA LEU A 91 -15.64 14.80 3.66
C LEU A 91 -16.94 14.57 4.44
N ILE A 92 -16.93 13.56 5.29
CA ILE A 92 -18.03 13.21 6.19
C ILE A 92 -17.82 13.96 7.51
N HIS A 93 -18.87 14.64 7.98
CA HIS A 93 -18.87 15.26 9.30
C HIS A 93 -19.21 14.23 10.39
N ALA A 94 -18.38 14.15 11.43
CA ALA A 94 -18.60 13.28 12.60
C ALA A 94 -17.98 13.92 13.85
N GLU A 95 -18.78 14.08 14.91
CA GLU A 95 -18.25 14.60 16.17
C GLU A 95 -17.39 13.55 16.89
N SER A 96 -16.58 13.95 17.87
CA SER A 96 -15.74 13.00 18.63
C SER A 96 -16.56 11.88 19.27
N SER A 97 -17.78 12.18 19.71
CA SER A 97 -18.72 11.20 20.25
C SER A 97 -19.24 10.21 19.19
N ASP A 98 -19.39 10.65 17.93
CA ASP A 98 -19.70 9.75 16.81
C ASP A 98 -18.52 8.81 16.55
N ILE A 99 -17.29 9.32 16.59
CA ILE A 99 -16.07 8.51 16.42
C ILE A 99 -15.97 7.46 17.54
N LEU A 100 -16.19 7.85 18.79
CA LEU A 100 -16.21 6.92 19.92
C LEU A 100 -17.30 5.85 19.76
N ARG A 101 -18.51 6.25 19.34
CA ARG A 101 -19.61 5.31 19.07
C ARG A 101 -19.22 4.33 17.97
N MET A 102 -18.70 4.82 16.84
CA MET A 102 -18.26 3.97 15.71
C MET A 102 -17.17 2.99 16.13
N ALA A 103 -16.20 3.43 16.95
CA ALA A 103 -15.17 2.55 17.47
C ALA A 103 -15.77 1.42 18.32
N LYS A 104 -16.71 1.73 19.22
CA LYS A 104 -17.39 0.74 20.04
C LYS A 104 -18.27 -0.21 19.23
N ASP A 105 -19.06 0.33 18.29
CA ASP A 105 -19.97 -0.45 17.45
C ASP A 105 -19.24 -1.46 16.53
N ASN A 106 -17.94 -1.23 16.27
CA ASN A 106 -17.09 -2.11 15.45
C ASN A 106 -16.07 -2.91 16.27
N ASP A 107 -16.20 -2.95 17.60
CA ASP A 107 -15.27 -3.62 18.52
C ASP A 107 -13.80 -3.16 18.38
N CYS A 108 -13.60 -1.87 18.05
CA CYS A 108 -12.27 -1.29 18.00
C CYS A 108 -11.76 -0.97 19.41
N ILE A 109 -10.47 -1.26 19.65
CA ILE A 109 -9.79 -0.98 20.93
C ILE A 109 -9.21 0.44 21.01
N GLY A 110 -9.44 1.23 19.97
CA GLY A 110 -8.90 2.56 19.79
C GLY A 110 -9.16 3.10 18.40
N ALA A 111 -8.53 4.23 18.11
CA ALA A 111 -8.45 4.78 16.76
C ALA A 111 -7.01 5.09 16.37
N VAL A 112 -6.76 5.16 15.07
CA VAL A 112 -5.45 5.48 14.50
C VAL A 112 -5.61 6.51 13.41
N PHE A 113 -4.94 7.65 13.54
CA PHE A 113 -4.88 8.67 12.51
C PHE A 113 -3.76 8.36 11.51
N CYS A 114 -4.11 8.09 10.25
CA CYS A 114 -3.12 7.75 9.24
C CYS A 114 -3.57 8.19 7.83
N LEU A 115 -2.89 7.69 6.80
CA LEU A 115 -2.99 8.09 5.39
C LEU A 115 -2.52 9.52 5.09
N ASN A 116 -2.77 10.48 5.98
CA ASN A 116 -2.15 11.80 5.95
C ASN A 116 -1.50 12.21 7.28
N GLU A 117 -0.95 13.43 7.32
CA GLU A 117 -0.20 13.94 8.45
C GLU A 117 -1.13 14.50 9.56
N PRO A 118 -1.05 14.04 10.82
CA PRO A 118 -1.94 14.49 11.90
C PRO A 118 -1.88 15.99 12.20
N THR A 119 -0.74 16.64 11.98
CA THR A 119 -0.62 18.09 12.24
C THR A 119 -1.51 18.94 11.33
N VAL A 120 -2.01 18.41 10.21
CA VAL A 120 -2.96 19.14 9.35
C VAL A 120 -4.37 19.21 9.92
N SER A 121 -4.68 18.40 10.94
CA SER A 121 -5.98 18.33 11.61
C SER A 121 -5.81 18.20 13.13
N LEU A 122 -4.82 18.89 13.71
CA LEU A 122 -4.41 18.71 15.11
C LEU A 122 -5.56 18.99 16.09
N GLY A 123 -6.41 19.99 15.81
CA GLY A 123 -7.58 20.29 16.64
C GLY A 123 -8.57 19.13 16.65
N THR A 124 -8.91 18.60 15.49
CA THR A 124 -9.78 17.42 15.34
C THR A 124 -9.18 16.17 16.00
N VAL A 125 -7.91 15.86 15.74
CA VAL A 125 -7.20 14.70 16.29
C VAL A 125 -7.21 14.71 17.82
N THR A 126 -6.91 15.85 18.44
CA THR A 126 -6.84 15.96 19.90
C THR A 126 -8.22 15.90 20.58
N ARG A 127 -9.28 16.41 19.94
CA ARG A 127 -10.66 16.24 20.45
C ARG A 127 -11.07 14.77 20.44
N VAL A 128 -10.77 14.04 19.37
CA VAL A 128 -11.05 12.61 19.28
C VAL A 128 -10.27 11.82 20.33
N ALA A 129 -8.97 12.08 20.46
CA ALA A 129 -8.12 11.41 21.45
C ALA A 129 -8.68 11.52 22.87
N ARG A 130 -9.06 12.74 23.29
CA ARG A 130 -9.65 12.99 24.62
C ARG A 130 -10.93 12.18 24.82
N GLU A 131 -11.81 12.16 23.82
CA GLU A 131 -13.06 11.40 23.90
C GLU A 131 -12.80 9.89 24.04
N LEU A 132 -11.89 9.34 23.23
CA LEU A 132 -11.51 7.92 23.30
C LEU A 132 -10.90 7.56 24.66
N HIS A 133 -9.99 8.39 25.17
CA HIS A 133 -9.34 8.16 26.47
C HIS A 133 -10.35 8.18 27.63
N THR A 134 -11.39 9.01 27.59
CA THR A 134 -12.45 8.99 28.61
C THR A 134 -13.20 7.64 28.68
N ALA A 135 -13.18 6.88 27.58
CA ALA A 135 -13.77 5.55 27.48
C ALA A 135 -12.75 4.42 27.61
N GLY A 136 -11.48 4.72 27.91
CA GLY A 136 -10.39 3.74 28.02
C GLY A 136 -9.92 3.16 26.69
N LEU A 137 -10.25 3.81 25.57
CA LEU A 137 -9.78 3.44 24.23
C LEU A 137 -8.51 4.21 23.87
N SER A 138 -7.61 3.56 23.14
CA SER A 138 -6.33 4.15 22.76
C SER A 138 -6.41 5.03 21.51
N MET A 139 -5.44 5.93 21.34
CA MET A 139 -5.27 6.77 20.16
C MET A 139 -3.83 6.70 19.67
N GLY A 140 -3.63 6.55 18.37
CA GLY A 140 -2.30 6.63 17.77
C GLY A 140 -2.28 7.30 16.41
N CYS A 141 -1.09 7.47 15.83
CA CYS A 141 -0.97 8.06 14.51
C CYS A 141 0.26 7.63 13.70
N ALA A 142 0.19 7.83 12.39
CA ALA A 142 1.34 7.84 11.50
C ALA A 142 1.71 9.29 11.15
N SER A 143 2.99 9.66 11.27
CA SER A 143 3.46 11.01 10.98
C SER A 143 4.78 11.00 10.20
N ASN A 144 5.08 12.09 9.50
CA ASN A 144 6.40 12.31 8.90
C ASN A 144 7.42 12.92 9.85
N GLY A 145 7.04 13.27 11.09
CA GLY A 145 7.95 13.82 12.10
C GLY A 145 8.37 15.27 11.89
N CYS A 146 8.01 15.93 10.78
CA CYS A 146 8.31 17.34 10.53
C CYS A 146 7.26 18.28 11.16
N MET A 147 7.20 18.32 12.48
CA MET A 147 6.30 19.17 13.25
C MET A 147 7.04 20.23 14.07
N SER A 148 6.33 21.30 14.47
CA SER A 148 6.90 22.28 15.41
C SER A 148 6.97 21.65 16.81
N GLU A 149 7.81 22.19 17.69
CA GLU A 149 7.87 21.74 19.10
C GLU A 149 6.50 21.82 19.79
N LYS A 150 5.77 22.93 19.57
CA LYS A 150 4.43 23.14 20.11
C LYS A 150 3.43 22.09 19.62
N ALA A 151 3.44 21.79 18.31
CA ALA A 151 2.56 20.77 17.74
C ALA A 151 2.93 19.36 18.23
N LEU A 152 4.23 19.08 18.37
CA LEU A 152 4.72 17.83 18.96
C LEU A 152 4.19 17.67 20.38
N ASP A 153 4.40 18.65 21.26
CA ASP A 153 3.96 18.56 22.66
C ASP A 153 2.44 18.33 22.76
N ILE A 154 1.64 19.08 22.00
CA ILE A 154 0.18 18.90 21.96
C ILE A 154 -0.19 17.50 21.48
N LEU A 155 0.50 16.99 20.44
CA LEU A 155 0.23 15.67 19.89
C LEU A 155 0.58 14.57 20.90
N LEU A 156 1.75 14.65 21.54
CA LEU A 156 2.24 13.62 22.46
C LEU A 156 1.40 13.50 23.73
N ASP A 157 0.78 14.58 24.21
CA ASP A 157 -0.15 14.52 25.35
C ASP A 157 -1.43 13.71 25.04
N HIS A 158 -1.62 13.29 23.79
CA HIS A 158 -2.85 12.67 23.29
C HIS A 158 -2.63 11.36 22.50
N MET A 159 -1.40 10.83 22.46
CA MET A 159 -1.09 9.59 21.71
C MET A 159 -0.52 8.50 22.63
N ASP A 160 -0.96 7.27 22.39
CA ASP A 160 -0.45 6.06 23.04
C ASP A 160 0.66 5.39 22.19
N PHE A 161 0.58 5.54 20.87
CA PHE A 161 1.52 4.97 19.90
C PHE A 161 1.67 5.83 18.64
N ILE A 162 2.88 5.91 18.09
CA ILE A 162 3.21 6.72 16.90
C ILE A 162 4.19 5.95 16.00
N THR A 163 3.95 5.98 14.69
CA THR A 163 4.93 5.54 13.68
C THR A 163 5.44 6.77 12.93
N ILE A 164 6.76 6.90 12.82
CA ILE A 164 7.41 8.02 12.11
C ILE A 164 8.02 7.52 10.81
N GLY A 165 7.56 8.05 9.68
CA GLY A 165 8.11 7.77 8.35
C GLY A 165 9.26 8.71 7.99
N LEU A 166 10.50 8.23 8.14
CA LEU A 166 11.72 8.95 7.75
C LEU A 166 11.78 9.20 6.24
N LYS A 167 12.49 10.27 5.86
CA LYS A 167 12.70 10.70 4.46
C LYS A 167 14.15 10.55 4.01
N GLY A 168 14.89 9.68 4.68
CA GLY A 168 16.33 9.46 4.51
C GLY A 168 17.15 10.07 5.65
N LEU A 169 18.46 10.11 5.47
CA LEU A 169 19.43 10.77 6.35
C LEU A 169 20.03 12.04 5.71
N SER A 170 19.85 12.23 4.41
CA SER A 170 20.32 13.41 3.72
C SER A 170 19.38 14.61 3.85
N GLU A 171 19.95 15.81 3.97
CA GLU A 171 19.22 17.08 3.90
C GLU A 171 18.41 17.21 2.59
N HIS A 172 19.00 16.78 1.46
CA HIS A 172 18.33 16.79 0.16
C HIS A 172 17.10 15.90 0.14
N GLY A 173 17.15 14.71 0.74
CA GLY A 173 15.98 13.83 0.87
C GLY A 173 14.80 14.53 1.54
N TYR A 174 15.04 15.31 2.59
CA TYR A 174 13.98 16.11 3.22
C TYR A 174 13.49 17.26 2.32
N GLN A 175 14.40 17.99 1.67
CA GLN A 175 14.06 19.11 0.79
C GLN A 175 13.24 18.67 -0.44
N ASP A 176 13.58 17.54 -1.06
CA ASP A 176 12.88 16.97 -2.22
C ASP A 176 11.47 16.53 -1.85
N ASN A 177 11.27 16.09 -0.61
CA ASN A 177 9.94 15.80 -0.05
C ASN A 177 9.20 17.07 0.41
N GLY A 178 9.74 18.26 0.11
CA GLY A 178 9.19 19.56 0.47
C GLY A 178 9.19 19.86 1.96
N ALA A 179 10.03 19.18 2.74
CA ALA A 179 10.05 19.32 4.18
C ALA A 179 10.63 20.66 4.65
N PRO A 180 10.06 21.25 5.72
CA PRO A 180 10.65 22.41 6.38
C PRO A 180 11.73 22.01 7.39
N CYS A 181 11.89 20.71 7.63
CA CYS A 181 12.71 20.14 8.69
C CYS A 181 13.80 19.28 8.07
N ASN A 182 14.82 18.95 8.87
CA ASN A 182 15.89 18.07 8.47
C ASN A 182 15.94 16.78 9.28
N VAL A 183 16.90 15.92 8.95
CA VAL A 183 17.11 14.64 9.63
C VAL A 183 17.25 14.80 11.14
N GLU A 184 18.06 15.76 11.62
CA GLU A 184 18.30 15.95 13.05
C GLU A 184 17.05 16.38 13.80
N HIS A 185 16.20 17.22 13.18
CA HIS A 185 14.89 17.57 13.72
C HIS A 185 14.00 16.34 13.92
N VAL A 186 13.95 15.43 12.93
CA VAL A 186 13.13 14.22 13.03
C VAL A 186 13.71 13.26 14.06
N PHE A 187 15.02 13.07 14.13
CA PHE A 187 15.63 12.23 15.18
C PHE A 187 15.44 12.82 16.58
N GLN A 188 15.42 14.14 16.73
CA GLN A 188 15.03 14.77 18.00
C GLN A 188 13.57 14.48 18.33
N THR A 189 12.68 14.50 17.33
CA THR A 189 11.28 14.08 17.49
C THR A 189 11.18 12.62 17.97
N LEU A 190 11.92 11.68 17.37
CA LEU A 190 11.99 10.28 17.81
C LEU A 190 12.42 10.16 19.28
N LYS A 191 13.49 10.87 19.67
CA LYS A 191 13.98 10.89 21.05
C LYS A 191 12.94 11.41 22.04
N THR A 192 12.21 12.46 21.67
CA THR A 192 11.15 13.04 22.51
C THR A 192 9.95 12.10 22.65
N ILE A 193 9.53 11.42 21.57
CA ILE A 193 8.44 10.42 21.63
C ILE A 193 8.83 9.29 22.57
N HIS A 194 10.04 8.74 22.40
CA HIS A 194 10.55 7.65 23.23
C HIS A 194 10.67 8.07 24.71
N SER A 195 11.19 9.28 25.00
CA SER A 195 11.34 9.75 26.38
C SER A 195 10.02 10.02 27.10
N ARG A 196 8.93 10.27 26.36
CA ARG A 196 7.55 10.39 26.88
C ARG A 196 6.87 9.05 27.12
N ASN A 197 7.56 7.91 26.92
CA ASN A 197 7.02 6.56 27.07
C ASN A 197 5.79 6.29 26.17
N ILE A 198 5.77 6.90 24.98
CA ILE A 198 4.82 6.60 23.91
C ILE A 198 5.43 5.50 23.04
N HIS A 199 4.62 4.52 22.62
CA HIS A 199 5.13 3.45 21.76
C HIS A 199 5.57 4.02 20.42
N LEU A 200 6.83 3.78 20.04
CA LEU A 200 7.42 4.32 18.83
C LEU A 200 7.82 3.19 17.89
N GLU A 201 7.36 3.27 16.65
CA GLU A 201 7.90 2.51 15.52
C GLU A 201 8.39 3.47 14.44
N VAL A 202 9.30 3.03 13.58
CA VAL A 202 9.89 3.89 12.55
C VAL A 202 9.76 3.20 11.21
N ALA A 203 9.41 3.95 10.17
CA ALA A 203 9.40 3.46 8.80
C ALA A 203 10.39 4.25 7.93
N ALA A 204 11.02 3.59 6.96
CA ALA A 204 11.90 4.23 5.99
C ALA A 204 11.71 3.58 4.62
N VAL A 205 11.71 4.38 3.55
CA VAL A 205 11.61 3.88 2.18
C VAL A 205 13.00 3.50 1.68
N CYS A 206 13.14 2.29 1.15
CA CYS A 206 14.37 1.80 0.53
C CYS A 206 14.26 1.89 -0.99
N LYS A 207 15.02 2.82 -1.58
CA LYS A 207 15.30 2.91 -3.01
C LYS A 207 16.62 2.22 -3.33
N THR A 208 16.83 1.86 -4.60
CA THR A 208 18.09 1.22 -5.06
C THR A 208 19.32 2.07 -4.72
N SER A 209 19.20 3.40 -4.75
CA SER A 209 20.28 4.35 -4.42
C SER A 209 20.59 4.47 -2.92
N ASP A 210 19.68 4.06 -2.05
CA ASP A 210 19.68 4.47 -0.63
C ASP A 210 19.98 3.30 0.32
N MET A 211 20.44 2.15 -0.19
CA MET A 211 20.57 0.92 0.62
C MET A 211 21.55 1.08 1.79
N GLU A 212 22.70 1.73 1.58
CA GLU A 212 23.67 1.99 2.65
C GLU A 212 23.10 2.95 3.72
N GLU A 213 22.22 3.86 3.31
CA GLU A 213 21.56 4.81 4.20
C GLU A 213 20.61 4.10 5.18
N ILE A 214 19.91 3.05 4.73
CA ILE A 214 19.00 2.26 5.58
C ILE A 214 19.74 1.56 6.72
N VAL A 215 20.94 1.03 6.48
CA VAL A 215 21.78 0.44 7.54
C VAL A 215 22.16 1.49 8.58
N SER A 216 22.49 2.71 8.11
CA SER A 216 22.81 3.85 8.99
C SER A 216 21.60 4.31 9.79
N ILE A 217 20.39 4.27 9.21
CA ILE A 217 19.14 4.52 9.94
C ILE A 217 18.95 3.51 11.07
N ALA A 218 19.18 2.21 10.81
CA ALA A 218 19.08 1.18 11.83
C ALA A 218 20.05 1.42 13.00
N GLN A 219 21.28 1.84 12.73
CA GLN A 219 22.26 2.23 13.75
C GLN A 219 21.79 3.42 14.58
N ARG A 220 21.31 4.49 13.95
CA ARG A 220 20.83 5.67 14.68
C ARG A 220 19.59 5.40 15.51
N ILE A 221 18.70 4.50 15.08
CA ILE A 221 17.54 4.08 15.87
C ILE A 221 18.00 3.28 17.09
N GLN A 222 18.97 2.38 16.91
CA GLN A 222 19.54 1.59 18.01
C GLN A 222 20.15 2.49 19.10
N GLU A 223 20.73 3.65 18.75
CA GLU A 223 21.21 4.65 19.73
C GLU A 223 20.10 5.23 20.61
N ILE A 224 18.84 5.20 20.15
CA ILE A 224 17.67 5.60 20.95
C ILE A 224 17.19 4.41 21.79
N SER A 225 16.92 3.28 21.14
CA SER A 225 16.58 2.00 21.78
C SER A 225 16.60 0.85 20.77
N ALA A 226 17.12 -0.30 21.16
CA ALA A 226 17.11 -1.52 20.36
C ALA A 226 15.70 -2.14 20.22
N ASP A 227 14.74 -1.70 21.04
CA ASP A 227 13.37 -2.21 21.02
C ASP A 227 12.46 -1.48 20.02
N ILE A 228 12.93 -0.36 19.43
CA ILE A 228 12.17 0.39 18.42
C ILE A 228 12.20 -0.37 17.09
N PRO A 229 11.06 -0.83 16.56
CA PRO A 229 11.00 -1.49 15.26
C PRO A 229 11.32 -0.53 14.11
N LEU A 230 12.08 -1.02 13.13
CA LEU A 230 12.29 -0.36 11.84
C LEU A 230 11.58 -1.12 10.73
N HIS A 231 10.65 -0.45 10.07
CA HIS A 231 9.91 -0.95 8.92
C HIS A 231 10.51 -0.40 7.63
N VAL A 232 11.29 -1.22 6.94
CA VAL A 232 11.84 -0.89 5.64
C VAL A 232 10.77 -1.13 4.57
N MET A 233 10.33 -0.06 3.93
CA MET A 233 9.38 -0.07 2.84
C MET A 233 10.14 -0.19 1.53
N ARG A 234 10.13 -1.35 0.88
CA ARG A 234 10.69 -1.46 -0.48
C ARG A 234 9.98 -0.45 -1.38
N PHE A 235 10.74 0.39 -2.08
CA PHE A 235 10.16 1.42 -2.95
C PHE A 235 9.35 0.77 -4.06
N ILE A 236 8.12 1.25 -4.26
CA ILE A 236 7.28 0.92 -5.40
C ILE A 236 7.03 2.24 -6.14
N PRO A 237 7.34 2.34 -7.44
CA PRO A 237 7.28 3.60 -8.17
C PRO A 237 5.82 3.97 -8.46
N PHE A 238 5.26 4.96 -7.77
CA PHE A 238 3.94 5.50 -8.06
C PHE A 238 4.05 6.81 -8.87
N HIS A 239 3.01 7.19 -9.61
CA HIS A 239 2.90 8.46 -10.35
C HIS A 239 4.06 8.79 -11.32
N GLY A 240 4.50 7.83 -12.12
CA GLY A 240 5.57 8.05 -13.09
C GLY A 240 6.96 8.21 -12.46
N ALA A 241 7.12 7.88 -11.16
CA ALA A 241 8.43 7.78 -10.55
C ALA A 241 9.32 6.76 -11.27
N ASP A 242 10.62 7.01 -11.29
CA ASP A 242 11.56 6.17 -12.02
C ASP A 242 11.57 4.73 -11.48
N THR A 243 11.23 3.79 -12.37
CA THR A 243 11.22 2.36 -12.05
C THR A 243 12.61 1.82 -11.70
N ALA A 244 13.70 2.45 -12.14
CA ALA A 244 15.06 2.03 -11.80
C ALA A 244 15.38 2.15 -10.30
N LEU A 245 14.60 2.97 -9.57
CA LEU A 245 14.75 3.16 -8.13
C LEU A 245 14.14 2.02 -7.29
N GLU A 246 13.37 1.11 -7.89
CA GLU A 246 12.76 -0.02 -7.19
C GLU A 246 13.77 -1.16 -6.96
N PRO A 247 14.12 -1.49 -5.70
CA PRO A 247 14.99 -2.62 -5.41
C PRO A 247 14.32 -3.94 -5.77
N SER A 248 15.12 -4.93 -6.17
CA SER A 248 14.65 -6.32 -6.24
C SER A 248 14.33 -6.85 -4.83
N ALA A 249 13.41 -7.82 -4.75
CA ALA A 249 13.04 -8.46 -3.49
C ALA A 249 14.28 -9.05 -2.76
N THR A 250 15.10 -9.82 -3.48
CA THR A 250 16.31 -10.46 -2.92
C THR A 250 17.27 -9.44 -2.32
N VAL A 251 17.53 -8.35 -3.03
CA VAL A 251 18.46 -7.32 -2.53
C VAL A 251 17.91 -6.62 -1.29
N ALA A 252 16.59 -6.35 -1.25
CA ALA A 252 15.95 -5.79 -0.07
C ALA A 252 15.99 -6.76 1.13
N GLU A 253 15.87 -8.07 0.91
CA GLU A 253 16.01 -9.10 1.95
C GLU A 253 17.45 -9.19 2.50
N ASP A 254 18.45 -9.09 1.64
CA ASP A 254 19.86 -9.02 2.05
C ASP A 254 20.14 -7.78 2.90
N LEU A 255 19.54 -6.63 2.53
CA LEU A 255 19.61 -5.40 3.30
C LEU A 255 19.01 -5.56 4.71
N ILE A 256 17.87 -6.24 4.86
CA ILE A 256 17.31 -6.50 6.20
C ILE A 256 18.29 -7.31 7.04
N SER A 257 18.93 -8.32 6.44
CA SER A 257 19.93 -9.14 7.11
C SER A 257 21.11 -8.30 7.60
N ALA A 258 21.53 -7.30 6.83
CA ALA A 258 22.57 -6.35 7.23
C ALA A 258 22.11 -5.44 8.38
N CYS A 259 20.88 -4.92 8.33
CA CYS A 259 20.31 -4.06 9.38
C CYS A 259 20.14 -4.79 10.72
N ARG A 260 19.75 -6.07 10.68
CA ARG A 260 19.55 -6.91 11.87
C ARG A 260 20.82 -7.18 12.69
N LYS A 261 22.00 -6.86 12.16
CA LYS A 261 23.26 -6.85 12.93
C LYS A 261 23.32 -5.72 13.97
N TYR A 262 22.53 -4.65 13.78
CA TYR A 262 22.51 -3.47 14.63
C TYR A 262 21.20 -3.34 15.40
N LEU A 263 20.07 -3.60 14.72
CA LEU A 263 18.73 -3.44 15.27
C LEU A 263 17.94 -4.75 15.11
N PRO A 264 17.54 -5.44 16.19
CA PRO A 264 16.92 -6.77 16.09
C PRO A 264 15.61 -6.79 15.28
N TRP A 265 14.81 -5.73 15.41
CA TRP A 265 13.45 -5.65 14.90
C TRP A 265 13.37 -4.85 13.62
N VAL A 266 14.00 -5.38 12.56
CA VAL A 266 13.87 -4.81 11.21
C VAL A 266 12.95 -5.67 10.35
N TYR A 267 11.98 -5.03 9.71
CA TYR A 267 10.93 -5.66 8.90
C TYR A 267 10.97 -5.18 7.45
N LEU A 268 10.61 -6.05 6.51
CA LEU A 268 10.50 -5.70 5.09
C LEU A 268 9.04 -5.66 4.63
N PHE A 269 8.56 -4.47 4.29
CA PHE A 269 7.25 -4.26 3.69
C PHE A 269 7.36 -4.15 2.17
N ASN A 270 6.21 -4.14 1.49
CA ASN A 270 6.11 -4.03 0.04
C ASN A 270 6.79 -5.17 -0.75
N THR A 271 7.08 -6.28 -0.09
CA THR A 271 7.72 -7.44 -0.69
C THR A 271 6.84 -8.67 -0.44
N PRO A 272 5.95 -9.03 -1.38
CA PRO A 272 5.13 -10.23 -1.25
C PRO A 272 5.99 -11.45 -0.93
N SER A 273 5.45 -12.34 -0.10
CA SER A 273 6.09 -13.57 0.40
C SER A 273 7.28 -13.39 1.34
N THR A 274 7.86 -12.21 1.55
CA THR A 274 9.10 -12.11 2.34
C THR A 274 8.93 -12.66 3.74
N ARG A 275 9.93 -13.44 4.20
CA ARG A 275 9.96 -13.91 5.59
C ARG A 275 10.23 -12.78 6.59
N TYR A 276 10.72 -11.63 6.12
CA TYR A 276 11.09 -10.49 6.97
C TYR A 276 9.88 -9.66 7.43
N LEU A 277 8.64 -10.08 7.18
CA LEU A 277 7.44 -9.59 7.89
C LEU A 277 7.20 -10.34 9.21
N ASN A 278 7.77 -11.53 9.36
CA ASN A 278 7.69 -12.32 10.58
C ASN A 278 8.66 -11.79 11.63
N SER A 279 8.28 -11.96 12.90
CA SER A 279 9.16 -11.73 14.03
C SER A 279 9.88 -13.03 14.38
N TYR A 280 11.21 -13.00 14.42
CA TYR A 280 12.04 -14.12 14.86
C TYR A 280 12.78 -13.74 16.14
N CYS A 281 13.03 -14.71 17.00
CA CYS A 281 13.80 -14.50 18.21
C CYS A 281 15.22 -14.07 17.85
N PRO A 282 15.74 -12.95 18.40
CA PRO A 282 17.09 -12.49 18.06
C PRO A 282 18.19 -13.41 18.59
N GLU A 283 17.91 -14.22 19.61
CA GLU A 283 18.89 -15.11 20.25
C GLU A 283 19.03 -16.47 19.55
N CYS A 284 17.93 -17.06 19.08
CA CYS A 284 17.92 -18.41 18.53
C CYS A 284 17.20 -18.55 17.18
N ASN A 285 16.67 -17.45 16.63
CA ASN A 285 15.96 -17.38 15.35
C ASN A 285 14.69 -18.26 15.25
N GLU A 286 14.12 -18.65 16.40
CA GLU A 286 12.78 -19.26 16.48
C GLU A 286 11.70 -18.31 15.93
N LEU A 287 10.71 -18.83 15.23
CA LEU A 287 9.57 -18.03 14.75
C LEU A 287 8.70 -17.62 15.94
N LEU A 288 8.59 -16.31 16.20
CA LEU A 288 7.80 -15.78 17.31
C LEU A 288 6.44 -15.26 16.86
N VAL A 289 6.36 -14.63 15.69
CA VAL A 289 5.10 -14.08 15.18
C VAL A 289 5.07 -14.26 13.67
N GLU A 290 3.99 -14.84 13.17
CA GLU A 290 3.79 -15.05 11.75
C GLU A 290 2.85 -14.01 11.16
N ARG A 291 3.27 -13.44 10.02
CA ARG A 291 2.55 -12.43 9.26
C ARG A 291 2.71 -12.67 7.76
N SER A 292 1.81 -12.11 6.98
CA SER A 292 1.93 -12.04 5.53
C SER A 292 1.74 -10.64 5.00
N PHE A 293 2.01 -10.47 3.71
CA PHE A 293 1.82 -9.22 3.01
C PHE A 293 0.34 -8.89 2.85
N ASN A 294 -0.06 -7.64 3.09
CA ASN A 294 -1.46 -7.17 2.97
C ASN A 294 -1.60 -5.90 2.12
N GLY A 295 -0.82 -5.79 1.05
CA GLY A 295 -0.81 -4.60 0.19
C GLY A 295 0.22 -3.55 0.63
N PRO A 296 0.25 -2.37 -0.03
CA PRO A 296 1.25 -1.35 0.24
C PRO A 296 1.26 -0.93 1.72
N MET A 297 2.44 -0.97 2.33
CA MET A 297 2.67 -0.63 3.74
C MET A 297 1.85 -1.43 4.76
N GLY A 298 1.21 -2.53 4.35
CA GLY A 298 0.35 -3.36 5.19
C GLY A 298 0.85 -4.79 5.32
N ALA A 299 0.67 -5.33 6.51
CA ALA A 299 0.83 -6.74 6.84
C ALA A 299 -0.50 -7.32 7.35
N ARG A 300 -0.55 -8.65 7.43
CA ARG A 300 -1.67 -9.42 7.96
C ARG A 300 -1.14 -10.37 9.01
N PHE A 301 -1.67 -10.26 10.22
CA PHE A 301 -1.33 -11.17 11.31
C PHE A 301 -2.06 -12.51 11.13
N SER A 302 -1.34 -13.64 11.21
CA SER A 302 -1.95 -14.97 11.03
C SER A 302 -2.68 -15.47 12.28
N GLY A 303 -2.48 -14.81 13.43
CA GLY A 303 -2.95 -15.29 14.74
C GLY A 303 -1.97 -16.24 15.43
N HIS A 304 -0.89 -16.66 14.76
CA HIS A 304 0.18 -17.45 15.37
C HIS A 304 1.24 -16.56 16.04
N TYR A 305 1.38 -16.69 17.36
CA TYR A 305 2.38 -15.94 18.12
C TYR A 305 2.87 -16.68 19.39
N THR A 306 4.12 -16.42 19.77
CA THR A 306 4.75 -16.82 21.03
C THR A 306 5.47 -15.60 21.65
N PRO A 307 4.83 -14.87 22.60
CA PRO A 307 5.41 -13.65 23.18
C PRO A 307 6.74 -13.89 23.91
N VAL A 308 6.88 -15.09 24.47
CA VAL A 308 8.11 -15.57 25.08
C VAL A 308 8.61 -16.75 24.25
N CYS A 309 9.84 -16.65 23.78
CA CYS A 309 10.46 -17.68 22.96
C CYS A 309 10.46 -19.02 23.70
N PRO A 310 9.92 -20.10 23.11
CA PRO A 310 9.89 -21.41 23.76
C PRO A 310 11.28 -22.02 23.92
N SER A 311 12.22 -21.64 23.05
CA SER A 311 13.57 -22.23 22.97
C SER A 311 14.58 -21.57 23.92
N CYS A 312 14.50 -20.25 24.12
CA CYS A 312 15.47 -19.51 24.95
C CYS A 312 14.86 -18.51 25.95
N HIS A 313 13.54 -18.43 26.06
CA HIS A 313 12.80 -17.56 26.98
C HIS A 313 12.98 -16.05 26.76
N TYR A 314 13.54 -15.62 25.64
CA TYR A 314 13.55 -14.22 25.23
C TYR A 314 12.11 -13.69 25.09
N SER A 315 11.82 -12.52 25.68
CA SER A 315 10.51 -11.86 25.57
C SER A 315 10.54 -10.81 24.47
N ILE A 316 9.65 -10.93 23.49
CA ILE A 316 9.54 -9.92 22.41
C ILE A 316 9.07 -8.56 22.97
N PRO A 317 9.70 -7.43 22.58
CA PRO A 317 9.29 -6.11 23.06
C PRO A 317 8.03 -5.64 22.31
N VAL A 318 6.89 -6.18 22.72
CA VAL A 318 5.56 -5.82 22.22
C VAL A 318 4.76 -5.15 23.34
N ARG A 319 4.10 -4.04 23.03
CA ARG A 319 3.26 -3.32 23.98
C ARG A 319 1.79 -3.64 23.74
N GLY A 320 1.06 -3.85 24.83
CA GLY A 320 -0.39 -4.10 24.81
C GLY A 320 -0.77 -5.56 24.63
N THR A 321 -2.07 -5.79 24.44
CA THR A 321 -2.68 -7.11 24.36
C THR A 321 -2.52 -7.73 22.97
N TRP A 322 -2.34 -9.04 22.91
CA TRP A 322 -2.36 -9.83 21.67
C TRP A 322 -3.78 -10.29 21.38
N TYR A 323 -4.23 -10.14 20.13
CA TYR A 323 -5.55 -10.53 19.69
C TYR A 323 -5.43 -11.62 18.62
N SER A 324 -5.93 -12.82 18.93
CA SER A 324 -5.87 -13.96 18.00
C SER A 324 -6.97 -13.97 16.94
N GLN A 325 -7.99 -13.12 17.09
CA GLN A 325 -9.09 -13.05 16.13
C GLN A 325 -8.67 -12.23 14.90
N HIS A 326 -8.71 -12.87 13.74
CA HIS A 326 -8.50 -12.18 12.48
C HIS A 326 -9.67 -11.21 12.22
N TYR A 327 -9.35 -9.95 11.91
CA TYR A 327 -10.30 -9.01 11.34
C TYR A 327 -10.13 -9.01 9.82
N PRO A 328 -11.11 -9.51 9.05
CA PRO A 328 -11.02 -9.50 7.59
C PRO A 328 -11.25 -8.07 7.10
N GLU A 329 -10.22 -7.39 6.61
CA GLU A 329 -10.42 -6.08 5.98
C GLU A 329 -11.13 -6.21 4.63
N PRO A 330 -12.18 -5.42 4.35
CA PRO A 330 -12.69 -5.28 2.99
C PRO A 330 -11.57 -4.70 2.11
N ARG A 331 -11.29 -5.25 0.91
CA ARG A 331 -10.00 -5.03 0.22
C ARG A 331 -9.59 -3.58 0.15
N PHE A 332 -10.42 -2.69 -0.40
CA PHE A 332 -10.02 -1.29 -0.50
C PHE A 332 -10.13 -0.54 0.82
N ARG A 333 -10.89 -1.02 1.81
CA ARG A 333 -11.07 -0.42 3.14
C ARG A 333 -10.06 -0.94 4.18
N GLY A 334 -8.81 -1.18 3.77
CA GLY A 334 -7.72 -1.59 4.66
C GLY A 334 -6.45 -0.77 4.41
N GLY A 335 -5.95 -0.10 5.45
CA GLY A 335 -4.73 0.70 5.39
C GLY A 335 -4.67 1.64 4.17
N TYR A 336 -3.59 1.53 3.39
CA TYR A 336 -3.29 2.41 2.26
C TYR A 336 -3.96 2.02 0.93
N ARG A 337 -4.85 1.02 0.91
CA ARG A 337 -5.51 0.56 -0.31
C ARG A 337 -6.56 1.54 -0.85
N THR A 338 -7.27 2.28 0.01
CA THR A 338 -8.19 3.36 -0.43
C THR A 338 -7.45 4.44 -1.22
N PRO A 339 -6.34 5.02 -0.72
CA PRO A 339 -5.54 5.98 -1.49
C PRO A 339 -5.09 5.46 -2.86
N VAL A 340 -4.69 4.18 -2.96
CA VAL A 340 -4.32 3.55 -4.24
C VAL A 340 -5.49 3.50 -5.21
N ALA A 341 -6.71 3.20 -4.74
CA ALA A 341 -7.91 3.21 -5.57
C ALA A 341 -8.25 4.62 -6.08
N LEU A 342 -8.13 5.64 -5.21
CA LEU A 342 -8.33 7.04 -5.58
C LEU A 342 -7.31 7.49 -6.63
N ASP A 343 -6.04 7.13 -6.45
CA ASP A 343 -4.99 7.45 -7.41
C ASP A 343 -5.24 6.80 -8.77
N MET A 344 -5.56 5.50 -8.79
CA MET A 344 -5.92 4.81 -10.04
C MET A 344 -7.01 5.56 -10.81
N VAL A 345 -8.10 5.93 -10.13
CA VAL A 345 -9.22 6.64 -10.79
C VAL A 345 -8.75 8.00 -11.27
N TYR A 346 -8.02 8.74 -10.44
CA TYR A 346 -7.45 10.05 -10.79
C TYR A 346 -6.55 9.97 -12.04
N SER A 347 -5.63 9.00 -12.10
CA SER A 347 -4.75 8.77 -13.25
C SER A 347 -5.53 8.40 -14.51
N ILE A 348 -6.54 7.54 -14.41
CA ILE A 348 -7.40 7.18 -15.55
C ILE A 348 -8.11 8.43 -16.11
N LEU A 349 -8.68 9.28 -15.23
CA LEU A 349 -9.35 10.52 -15.64
C LEU A 349 -8.40 11.46 -16.38
N LYS A 350 -7.18 11.66 -15.84
CA LYS A 350 -6.15 12.46 -16.52
C LYS A 350 -5.75 11.86 -17.86
N ALA A 351 -5.58 10.54 -17.94
CA ALA A 351 -5.16 9.84 -19.15
C ALA A 351 -6.16 9.95 -20.31
N VAL A 352 -7.47 10.01 -20.01
CA VAL A 352 -8.53 10.27 -21.01
C VAL A 352 -8.76 11.76 -21.29
N GLY A 353 -7.92 12.64 -20.73
CA GLY A 353 -7.96 14.09 -20.97
C GLY A 353 -8.95 14.87 -20.11
N ILE A 354 -9.52 14.27 -19.06
CA ILE A 354 -10.34 15.00 -18.08
C ILE A 354 -9.38 15.69 -17.11
N SER A 355 -9.31 17.01 -17.20
CA SER A 355 -8.39 17.82 -16.40
C SER A 355 -9.08 18.80 -15.47
N ASP A 356 -10.41 18.97 -15.58
CA ASP A 356 -11.17 19.90 -14.75
C ASP A 356 -11.43 19.34 -13.33
N ASP A 357 -11.05 20.14 -12.34
CA ASP A 357 -11.11 19.74 -10.93
C ASP A 357 -12.55 19.46 -10.46
N THR A 358 -13.55 20.13 -11.03
CA THR A 358 -14.97 19.93 -10.70
C THR A 358 -15.43 18.50 -11.06
N THR A 359 -15.19 18.05 -12.29
CA THR A 359 -15.59 16.70 -12.72
C THR A 359 -14.81 15.63 -11.98
N ILE A 360 -13.50 15.84 -11.79
CA ILE A 360 -12.66 14.90 -11.05
C ILE A 360 -13.17 14.78 -9.61
N GLY A 361 -13.39 15.90 -8.91
CA GLY A 361 -13.88 15.89 -7.54
C GLY A 361 -15.24 15.23 -7.38
N LEU A 362 -16.17 15.46 -8.33
CA LEU A 362 -17.47 14.78 -8.36
C LEU A 362 -17.31 13.25 -8.46
N ILE A 363 -16.42 12.77 -9.33
CA ILE A 363 -16.19 11.34 -9.54
C ILE A 363 -15.53 10.70 -8.32
N LEU A 364 -14.52 11.34 -7.74
CA LEU A 364 -13.86 10.85 -6.52
C LEU A 364 -14.84 10.83 -5.34
N THR A 365 -15.71 11.83 -5.21
CA THR A 365 -16.78 11.86 -4.20
C THR A 365 -17.77 10.71 -4.39
N LYS A 366 -18.19 10.44 -5.64
CA LYS A 366 -19.04 9.28 -5.95
C LYS A 366 -18.37 7.95 -5.65
N LEU A 367 -17.06 7.83 -5.89
CA LEU A 367 -16.27 6.63 -5.59
C LEU A 367 -16.26 6.33 -4.09
N LEU A 368 -16.05 7.36 -3.27
CA LEU A 368 -16.01 7.27 -1.81
C LEU A 368 -17.40 7.06 -1.18
N SER A 369 -18.46 7.41 -1.90
CA SER A 369 -19.86 7.24 -1.50
C SER A 369 -20.45 5.89 -1.97
N ASN A 370 -21.54 5.43 -1.34
CA ASN A 370 -22.38 4.31 -1.81
C ASN A 370 -21.69 2.93 -1.96
N ASP A 371 -20.72 2.62 -1.10
CA ASP A 371 -19.96 1.35 -1.11
C ASP A 371 -19.33 1.01 -2.48
N TYR A 372 -19.14 2.02 -3.35
CA TYR A 372 -18.67 1.78 -4.70
C TYR A 372 -17.22 1.27 -4.73
N LEU A 373 -16.40 1.62 -3.72
CA LEU A 373 -15.09 1.01 -3.53
C LEU A 373 -15.16 -0.53 -3.47
N GLU A 374 -16.18 -1.10 -2.84
CA GLU A 374 -16.37 -2.56 -2.77
C GLU A 374 -16.82 -3.13 -4.12
N GLN A 375 -17.65 -2.40 -4.87
CA GLN A 375 -18.04 -2.82 -6.22
C GLN A 375 -16.88 -2.75 -7.21
N LEU A 376 -16.07 -1.70 -7.11
CA LEU A 376 -14.87 -1.49 -7.90
C LEU A 376 -13.92 -2.67 -7.74
N GLN A 377 -13.76 -3.17 -6.51
CA GLN A 377 -12.97 -4.36 -6.22
C GLN A 377 -13.33 -5.57 -7.09
N ASN A 378 -14.62 -5.87 -7.21
CA ASN A 378 -15.09 -7.04 -7.98
C ASN A 378 -14.92 -6.83 -9.48
N ARG A 379 -15.15 -5.59 -9.94
CA ARG A 379 -15.01 -5.23 -11.36
C ARG A 379 -13.58 -5.35 -11.86
N LEU A 380 -12.60 -4.98 -11.03
CA LEU A 380 -11.18 -5.01 -11.41
C LEU A 380 -10.58 -6.42 -11.49
N GLN A 381 -11.34 -7.47 -11.22
CA GLN A 381 -10.85 -8.87 -11.28
C GLN A 381 -10.96 -9.47 -12.69
N THR A 382 -11.66 -8.82 -13.61
CA THR A 382 -11.89 -9.35 -14.96
C THR A 382 -11.78 -8.25 -16.02
N PRO A 383 -11.36 -8.56 -17.25
CA PRO A 383 -11.39 -7.61 -18.38
C PRO A 383 -12.76 -7.00 -18.62
N LYS A 384 -13.82 -7.82 -18.56
CA LYS A 384 -15.20 -7.35 -18.72
C LYS A 384 -15.59 -6.35 -17.63
N GLY A 385 -15.35 -6.71 -16.36
CA GLY A 385 -15.63 -5.82 -15.23
C GLY A 385 -14.84 -4.52 -15.29
N TYR A 386 -13.58 -4.56 -15.75
CA TYR A 386 -12.78 -3.36 -15.96
C TYR A 386 -13.37 -2.45 -17.04
N ILE A 387 -13.83 -3.03 -18.16
CA ILE A 387 -14.51 -2.27 -19.23
C ILE A 387 -15.82 -1.65 -18.71
N GLU A 388 -16.62 -2.40 -17.95
CA GLU A 388 -17.83 -1.89 -17.29
C GLU A 388 -17.53 -0.75 -16.30
N PHE A 389 -16.39 -0.82 -15.61
CA PHE A 389 -15.91 0.26 -14.75
C PHE A 389 -15.59 1.53 -15.56
N LEU A 390 -14.89 1.43 -16.70
CA LEU A 390 -14.66 2.57 -17.58
C LEU A 390 -15.96 3.18 -18.11
N GLN A 391 -16.97 2.35 -18.43
CA GLN A 391 -18.30 2.81 -18.85
C GLN A 391 -19.01 3.59 -17.73
N VAL A 392 -18.85 3.19 -16.47
CA VAL A 392 -19.37 3.97 -15.34
C VAL A 392 -18.66 5.30 -15.20
N LEU A 393 -17.33 5.34 -15.33
CA LEU A 393 -16.60 6.62 -15.33
C LEU A 393 -17.03 7.53 -16.49
N GLN A 394 -17.26 6.96 -17.67
CA GLN A 394 -17.81 7.66 -18.83
C GLN A 394 -19.19 8.27 -18.51
N GLN A 395 -20.08 7.49 -17.90
CA GLN A 395 -21.40 7.96 -17.49
C GLN A 395 -21.32 9.07 -16.45
N TRP A 396 -20.44 8.95 -15.47
CA TRP A 396 -20.31 9.93 -14.38
C TRP A 396 -19.66 11.23 -14.82
N SER A 397 -18.71 11.16 -15.75
CA SER A 397 -18.05 12.33 -16.33
C SER A 397 -18.89 13.03 -17.40
N GLY A 398 -19.81 12.31 -18.04
CA GLY A 398 -20.63 12.84 -19.13
C GLY A 398 -19.85 13.09 -20.43
N THR A 399 -18.58 12.64 -20.52
CA THR A 399 -17.77 12.77 -21.74
C THR A 399 -17.78 11.50 -22.60
N SER A 400 -17.49 11.65 -23.88
CA SER A 400 -17.22 10.53 -24.80
C SER A 400 -15.73 10.12 -24.85
N SER A 401 -14.85 10.79 -24.10
CA SER A 401 -13.39 10.55 -24.11
C SER A 401 -12.97 9.11 -23.78
N PHE A 402 -13.81 8.35 -23.08
CA PHE A 402 -13.55 6.93 -22.79
C PHE A 402 -13.86 5.99 -23.96
N HIS A 403 -14.64 6.44 -24.96
CA HIS A 403 -15.10 5.58 -26.04
C HIS A 403 -13.95 4.90 -26.82
N PRO A 404 -12.86 5.60 -27.18
CA PRO A 404 -11.74 4.99 -27.89
C PRO A 404 -11.10 3.83 -27.11
N VAL A 405 -10.79 4.04 -25.82
CA VAL A 405 -10.19 2.99 -24.97
C VAL A 405 -11.17 1.83 -24.75
N ILE A 406 -12.43 2.11 -24.43
CA ILE A 406 -13.45 1.06 -24.21
C ILE A 406 -13.57 0.18 -25.44
N ARG A 407 -13.63 0.80 -26.63
CA ARG A 407 -13.70 0.11 -27.91
C ARG A 407 -12.45 -0.73 -28.16
N PHE A 408 -11.27 -0.14 -28.01
CA PHE A 408 -9.99 -0.82 -28.21
C PHE A 408 -9.87 -2.08 -27.34
N LEU A 409 -10.11 -1.94 -26.03
CA LEU A 409 -10.08 -3.07 -25.09
C LEU A 409 -11.10 -4.15 -25.46
N SER A 410 -12.32 -3.76 -25.81
CA SER A 410 -13.39 -4.69 -26.17
C SER A 410 -13.05 -5.48 -27.44
N GLU A 411 -12.53 -4.81 -28.48
CA GLU A 411 -12.16 -5.45 -29.75
C GLU A 411 -11.04 -6.48 -29.53
N ARG A 412 -10.02 -6.15 -28.75
CA ARG A 412 -8.89 -7.05 -28.46
C ARG A 412 -9.29 -8.26 -27.62
N VAL A 413 -10.07 -8.05 -26.56
CA VAL A 413 -10.62 -9.16 -25.76
C VAL A 413 -11.44 -10.11 -26.64
N GLN A 414 -12.30 -9.58 -27.52
CA GLN A 414 -13.13 -10.40 -28.41
C GLN A 414 -12.32 -11.18 -29.45
N ILE A 415 -11.21 -10.62 -29.96
CA ILE A 415 -10.33 -11.33 -30.90
C ILE A 415 -9.73 -12.57 -30.21
N ILE A 416 -9.23 -12.42 -28.99
CA ILE A 416 -8.60 -13.52 -28.26
C ILE A 416 -9.64 -14.56 -27.85
N GLU A 417 -10.74 -14.12 -27.23
CA GLU A 417 -11.82 -15.00 -26.77
C GLU A 417 -12.38 -15.90 -27.89
N LYS A 418 -12.54 -15.38 -29.11
CA LYS A 418 -13.04 -16.15 -30.26
C LYS A 418 -12.10 -17.26 -30.75
N ASN A 419 -10.80 -17.15 -30.45
CA ASN A 419 -9.76 -18.05 -30.97
C ASN A 419 -9.12 -18.92 -29.87
N SER A 420 -9.55 -18.78 -28.61
CA SER A 420 -9.00 -19.51 -27.46
C SER A 420 -9.81 -20.74 -27.02
N ASP A 421 -10.89 -21.10 -27.73
CA ASP A 421 -11.67 -22.32 -27.47
C ASP A 421 -11.03 -23.55 -28.13
N MET A 422 -9.94 -24.02 -27.53
CA MET A 422 -9.13 -25.13 -28.02
C MET A 422 -9.22 -26.34 -27.07
N PRO A 423 -9.21 -27.59 -27.60
CA PRO A 423 -9.36 -28.80 -26.77
C PRO A 423 -8.15 -29.09 -25.88
N ASN A 424 -6.94 -28.68 -26.28
CA ASN A 424 -5.71 -28.88 -25.52
C ASN A 424 -5.22 -27.53 -24.99
N LYS A 425 -5.42 -27.28 -23.70
CA LYS A 425 -4.99 -26.05 -23.04
C LYS A 425 -3.76 -26.35 -22.17
N PRO A 426 -2.67 -25.56 -22.26
CA PRO A 426 -1.52 -25.72 -21.37
C PRO A 426 -1.94 -25.48 -19.93
N ARG A 427 -1.39 -26.26 -18.99
CA ARG A 427 -1.62 -26.12 -17.55
C ARG A 427 -0.77 -24.99 -17.00
N VAL A 428 -1.42 -23.93 -16.55
CA VAL A 428 -0.74 -22.70 -16.12
C VAL A 428 -0.94 -22.47 -14.62
N LEU A 429 0.17 -22.28 -13.90
CA LEU A 429 0.16 -21.81 -12.52
C LEU A 429 0.60 -20.35 -12.47
N SER A 430 -0.27 -19.48 -11.95
CA SER A 430 0.04 -18.09 -11.66
C SER A 430 0.62 -17.93 -10.25
N VAL A 431 1.73 -17.22 -10.10
CA VAL A 431 2.39 -16.97 -8.81
C VAL A 431 2.76 -15.49 -8.65
N LEU A 432 2.84 -15.02 -7.39
CA LEU A 432 3.14 -13.64 -7.03
C LEU A 432 4.58 -13.51 -6.52
N SER A 433 5.50 -13.03 -7.37
CA SER A 433 6.92 -12.76 -7.09
C SER A 433 7.78 -13.94 -6.60
N HIS A 434 7.17 -15.04 -6.18
CA HIS A 434 7.83 -16.20 -5.57
C HIS A 434 7.11 -17.49 -6.01
N PRO A 435 7.83 -18.57 -6.38
CA PRO A 435 7.21 -19.77 -6.95
C PRO A 435 6.28 -20.51 -5.98
N LEU A 436 6.53 -20.39 -4.68
CA LEU A 436 5.69 -20.95 -3.62
C LEU A 436 4.58 -20.01 -3.13
N LEU A 437 4.32 -18.90 -3.82
CA LEU A 437 3.20 -18.00 -3.47
C LEU A 437 2.19 -17.96 -4.64
N PRO A 438 1.21 -18.88 -4.68
CA PRO A 438 0.21 -18.88 -5.74
C PRO A 438 -0.64 -17.61 -5.70
N SER A 439 -1.02 -17.11 -6.88
CA SER A 439 -2.05 -16.09 -6.99
C SER A 439 -3.41 -16.68 -6.55
N TYR A 440 -4.20 -15.92 -5.79
CA TYR A 440 -5.56 -16.34 -5.44
C TYR A 440 -6.48 -16.37 -6.68
N PRO A 441 -7.51 -17.24 -6.71
CA PRO A 441 -8.41 -17.45 -7.86
C PRO A 441 -8.90 -16.17 -8.52
N ASP A 442 -9.37 -15.22 -7.71
CA ASP A 442 -10.02 -13.98 -8.15
C ASP A 442 -9.05 -12.87 -8.62
N LYS A 443 -7.81 -13.21 -8.94
CA LYS A 443 -6.85 -12.27 -9.56
C LYS A 443 -7.12 -12.10 -11.05
N MET A 444 -6.95 -10.87 -11.54
CA MET A 444 -7.09 -10.55 -12.97
C MET A 444 -6.19 -11.43 -13.83
N GLU A 445 -4.97 -11.72 -13.38
CA GLU A 445 -4.00 -12.63 -13.99
C GLU A 445 -4.63 -13.97 -14.39
N ASN A 446 -5.38 -14.60 -13.48
CA ASN A 446 -6.00 -15.89 -13.73
C ASN A 446 -7.07 -15.78 -14.81
N THR A 447 -7.86 -14.71 -14.80
CA THR A 447 -8.84 -14.41 -15.85
C THR A 447 -8.16 -14.19 -17.21
N LEU A 448 -7.02 -13.49 -17.25
CA LEU A 448 -6.27 -13.29 -18.50
C LEU A 448 -5.73 -14.60 -19.05
N ILE A 449 -5.14 -15.45 -18.20
CA ILE A 449 -4.65 -16.77 -18.58
C ILE A 449 -5.78 -17.62 -19.16
N SER A 450 -6.94 -17.65 -18.47
CA SER A 450 -8.11 -18.39 -18.95
C SER A 450 -8.61 -17.87 -20.29
N LEU A 451 -8.68 -16.55 -20.47
CA LEU A 451 -9.11 -15.93 -21.73
C LEU A 451 -8.14 -16.19 -22.88
N ALA A 452 -6.84 -16.22 -22.59
CA ALA A 452 -5.80 -16.58 -23.56
C ALA A 452 -5.76 -18.09 -23.87
N GLY A 453 -6.61 -18.91 -23.25
CA GLY A 453 -6.74 -20.33 -23.54
C GLY A 453 -5.85 -21.25 -22.71
N GLY A 454 -5.44 -20.85 -21.51
CA GLY A 454 -4.75 -21.72 -20.54
C GLY A 454 -5.72 -22.43 -19.58
N GLU A 455 -5.33 -23.62 -19.09
CA GLU A 455 -5.97 -24.28 -17.95
C GLU A 455 -5.38 -23.70 -16.65
N VAL A 456 -6.16 -22.91 -15.92
CA VAL A 456 -5.68 -22.20 -14.73
C VAL A 456 -5.72 -23.11 -13.51
N LEU A 457 -4.55 -23.51 -13.01
CA LEU A 457 -4.44 -24.38 -11.83
C LEU A 457 -4.88 -23.70 -10.54
N ASN A 458 -4.80 -22.36 -10.49
CA ASN A 458 -5.12 -21.57 -9.31
C ASN A 458 -6.57 -21.73 -8.82
N TYR A 459 -7.53 -22.00 -9.71
CA TYR A 459 -8.95 -22.14 -9.36
C TYR A 459 -9.24 -23.33 -8.43
N ASN A 460 -8.35 -24.32 -8.37
CA ASN A 460 -8.56 -25.54 -7.59
C ASN A 460 -7.73 -25.59 -6.30
N LEU A 461 -7.06 -24.50 -5.92
CA LEU A 461 -6.14 -24.50 -4.78
C LEU A 461 -6.85 -24.34 -3.42
N GLY A 462 -8.09 -23.84 -3.40
CA GLY A 462 -8.79 -23.50 -2.15
C GLY A 462 -8.22 -22.26 -1.44
N TYR A 463 -7.41 -21.46 -2.15
CA TYR A 463 -6.86 -20.20 -1.68
C TYR A 463 -7.84 -19.05 -1.94
N ASP A 464 -7.77 -18.04 -1.10
CA ASP A 464 -8.40 -16.75 -1.31
C ASP A 464 -7.38 -15.62 -1.09
N GLU A 465 -7.80 -14.38 -1.20
CA GLU A 465 -6.93 -13.22 -0.99
C GLU A 465 -6.54 -13.01 0.49
N GLN A 466 -7.17 -13.74 1.41
CA GLN A 466 -6.81 -13.73 2.83
C GLN A 466 -5.73 -14.77 3.16
N SER A 467 -5.53 -15.72 2.26
CA SER A 467 -4.57 -16.81 2.41
C SER A 467 -3.15 -16.27 2.43
N SER A 468 -2.48 -16.47 3.57
CA SER A 468 -1.12 -16.01 3.86
C SER A 468 -0.04 -17.06 3.59
N GLU A 469 -0.44 -18.30 3.36
CA GLU A 469 0.45 -19.46 3.40
C GLU A 469 1.20 -19.65 2.08
N ARG A 470 2.50 -19.93 2.18
CA ARG A 470 3.28 -20.43 1.05
C ARG A 470 2.91 -21.88 0.79
N PHE A 471 2.94 -22.30 -0.47
CA PHE A 471 2.99 -23.71 -0.81
C PHE A 471 4.18 -24.39 -0.15
N THR A 472 3.96 -25.63 0.29
CA THR A 472 5.07 -26.55 0.50
C THR A 472 5.66 -26.92 -0.86
N ARG A 473 6.94 -27.27 -0.88
CA ARG A 473 7.60 -27.84 -2.06
C ARG A 473 6.77 -28.98 -2.68
N ASP A 474 6.30 -29.89 -1.83
CA ASP A 474 5.49 -31.04 -2.27
C ASP A 474 4.15 -30.62 -2.88
N ALA A 475 3.50 -29.59 -2.34
CA ALA A 475 2.27 -29.06 -2.90
C ALA A 475 2.50 -28.46 -4.29
N PHE A 476 3.56 -27.66 -4.46
CA PHE A 476 3.94 -27.10 -5.76
C PHE A 476 4.23 -28.22 -6.78
N GLN A 477 5.06 -29.18 -6.41
CA GLN A 477 5.48 -30.26 -7.32
C GLN A 477 4.30 -31.14 -7.76
N LYS A 478 3.27 -31.34 -6.92
CA LYS A 478 2.07 -32.11 -7.29
C LYS A 478 1.22 -31.45 -8.38
N LEU A 479 1.33 -30.13 -8.56
CA LEU A 479 0.52 -29.41 -9.54
C LEU A 479 0.94 -29.68 -10.98
N GLN A 480 2.22 -30.01 -11.18
CA GLN A 480 2.81 -30.28 -12.50
C GLN A 480 2.40 -29.22 -13.54
N PRO A 481 2.73 -27.93 -13.32
CA PRO A 481 2.43 -26.88 -14.29
C PRO A 481 3.29 -27.05 -15.56
N ASP A 482 2.68 -26.88 -16.72
CA ASP A 482 3.38 -26.79 -18.01
C ASP A 482 4.03 -25.42 -18.19
N ILE A 483 3.41 -24.39 -17.59
CA ILE A 483 3.83 -22.98 -17.67
C ILE A 483 3.67 -22.30 -16.31
N LEU A 484 4.66 -21.47 -15.93
CA LEU A 484 4.55 -20.55 -14.81
C LEU A 484 4.29 -19.13 -15.33
N VAL A 485 3.23 -18.49 -14.87
CA VAL A 485 2.98 -17.05 -15.08
C VAL A 485 3.32 -16.32 -13.79
N VAL A 486 4.28 -15.41 -13.85
CA VAL A 486 4.80 -14.73 -12.66
C VAL A 486 4.43 -13.27 -12.72
N SER A 487 3.62 -12.81 -11.75
CA SER A 487 3.30 -11.40 -11.57
C SER A 487 3.92 -10.85 -10.29
N GLY A 488 4.03 -9.53 -10.17
CA GLY A 488 4.40 -8.88 -8.92
C GLY A 488 5.12 -7.55 -9.09
N PRO A 489 5.26 -6.78 -8.00
CA PRO A 489 6.00 -5.52 -8.00
C PRO A 489 7.51 -5.78 -8.14
N GLY A 490 8.22 -4.90 -8.86
CA GLY A 490 9.67 -4.96 -9.03
C GLY A 490 10.16 -5.35 -10.41
N HIS A 491 11.47 -5.12 -10.63
CA HIS A 491 12.23 -5.70 -11.74
C HIS A 491 12.49 -7.19 -11.46
N LEU A 492 11.42 -7.99 -11.49
CA LEU A 492 11.58 -9.44 -11.51
C LEU A 492 12.05 -9.86 -12.90
N THR A 493 13.24 -10.40 -12.99
CA THR A 493 13.75 -10.97 -14.23
C THR A 493 13.47 -12.46 -14.28
N HIS A 494 13.42 -13.01 -15.49
CA HIS A 494 13.33 -14.45 -15.69
C HIS A 494 14.44 -15.20 -14.93
N GLN A 495 15.69 -14.72 -15.03
CA GLN A 495 16.82 -15.35 -14.34
C GLN A 495 16.67 -15.33 -12.82
N ASN A 496 16.29 -14.19 -12.23
CA ASN A 496 16.12 -14.08 -10.79
C ASN A 496 15.04 -15.04 -10.27
N PHE A 497 13.97 -15.24 -11.05
CA PHE A 497 12.90 -16.18 -10.69
C PHE A 497 13.35 -17.64 -10.81
N VAL A 498 14.12 -17.99 -11.85
CA VAL A 498 14.75 -19.31 -11.98
C VAL A 498 15.68 -19.59 -10.79
N ASP A 499 16.52 -18.64 -10.40
CA ASP A 499 17.42 -18.77 -9.26
C ASP A 499 16.66 -19.00 -7.94
N LEU A 500 15.49 -18.36 -7.78
CA LEU A 500 14.59 -18.62 -6.65
C LEU A 500 14.04 -20.05 -6.68
N CYS A 501 13.61 -20.56 -7.85
CA CYS A 501 13.13 -21.94 -7.98
C CYS A 501 14.23 -22.96 -7.65
N ILE A 502 15.47 -22.70 -8.08
CA ILE A 502 16.65 -23.52 -7.76
C ILE A 502 16.93 -23.50 -6.25
N ARG A 503 16.92 -22.32 -5.63
CA ARG A 503 17.13 -22.15 -4.19
C ARG A 503 16.11 -22.94 -3.36
N GLU A 504 14.85 -22.94 -3.79
CA GLU A 504 13.76 -23.69 -3.16
C GLU A 504 13.76 -25.18 -3.54
N ASN A 505 14.66 -25.61 -4.43
CA ASN A 505 14.81 -26.97 -4.95
C ASN A 505 13.49 -27.53 -5.50
N LEU A 506 12.88 -26.75 -6.40
CA LEU A 506 11.61 -27.07 -7.06
C LEU A 506 11.81 -27.80 -8.37
N THR A 507 10.86 -28.64 -8.74
CA THR A 507 10.81 -29.35 -10.03
C THR A 507 9.39 -29.30 -10.60
N ALA A 508 9.27 -29.11 -11.91
CA ALA A 508 8.02 -29.10 -12.66
C ALA A 508 8.33 -29.08 -14.16
N PRO A 509 7.41 -29.54 -15.03
CA PRO A 509 7.57 -29.42 -16.49
C PRO A 509 7.91 -27.99 -16.93
N ALA A 510 7.24 -26.99 -16.35
CA ALA A 510 7.51 -25.58 -16.61
C ALA A 510 8.96 -25.15 -16.32
N LEU A 511 9.62 -25.76 -15.32
CA LEU A 511 11.00 -25.43 -14.96
C LEU A 511 12.01 -26.20 -15.84
N GLU A 512 11.68 -27.44 -16.21
CA GLU A 512 12.52 -28.29 -17.07
C GLU A 512 12.58 -27.75 -18.50
N GLU A 513 11.44 -27.34 -19.05
CA GLU A 513 11.32 -26.75 -20.39
C GLU A 513 11.58 -25.23 -20.40
N ASN A 514 11.85 -24.64 -19.24
CA ASN A 514 12.06 -23.20 -19.06
C ASN A 514 10.86 -22.35 -19.57
N ASN A 515 9.65 -22.83 -19.34
CA ASN A 515 8.40 -22.17 -19.69
C ASN A 515 7.92 -21.23 -18.57
N ILE A 516 8.64 -20.11 -18.42
CA ILE A 516 8.36 -19.09 -17.40
C ILE A 516 8.02 -17.77 -18.09
N PHE A 517 6.77 -17.35 -17.94
CA PHE A 517 6.27 -16.07 -18.44
C PHE A 517 6.30 -15.02 -17.33
N ILE A 518 7.13 -13.99 -17.49
CA ILE A 518 7.17 -12.85 -16.57
C ILE A 518 6.19 -11.78 -17.04
N VAL A 519 5.17 -11.50 -16.23
CA VAL A 519 4.27 -10.38 -16.50
C VAL A 519 5.02 -9.07 -16.22
N SER A 520 5.12 -8.20 -17.21
CA SER A 520 5.72 -6.87 -17.03
C SER A 520 4.92 -6.07 -16.00
N GLY A 521 5.59 -5.65 -14.92
CA GLY A 521 4.99 -4.90 -13.82
C GLY A 521 4.45 -3.51 -14.21
N ALA A 522 4.78 -3.02 -15.41
CA ALA A 522 4.17 -1.82 -15.99
C ALA A 522 2.76 -2.08 -16.56
N HIS A 523 2.42 -3.34 -16.86
CA HIS A 523 1.18 -3.71 -17.53
C HIS A 523 0.05 -4.16 -16.60
N MET A 524 0.31 -4.36 -15.30
CA MET A 524 -0.71 -4.79 -14.32
C MET A 524 -1.06 -3.77 -13.25
N ARG A 525 -0.48 -2.58 -13.32
CA ARG A 525 -0.93 -1.47 -12.48
C ARG A 525 -2.23 -0.95 -13.08
N THR A 526 -3.33 -1.16 -12.35
CA THR A 526 -4.59 -0.39 -12.23
C THR A 526 -5.21 0.36 -13.43
N GLY A 527 -4.46 0.72 -14.46
CA GLY A 527 -4.89 1.19 -15.76
C GLY A 527 -5.10 0.06 -16.79
N PRO A 528 -5.34 0.43 -18.05
CA PRO A 528 -5.81 -0.47 -19.11
C PRO A 528 -4.70 -1.31 -19.77
N SER A 529 -3.46 -1.18 -19.31
CA SER A 529 -2.29 -1.88 -19.85
C SER A 529 -2.36 -3.41 -19.68
N TRP A 530 -3.31 -3.93 -18.89
CA TRP A 530 -3.54 -5.37 -18.75
C TRP A 530 -3.85 -6.03 -20.10
N ILE A 531 -4.35 -5.28 -21.08
CA ILE A 531 -4.61 -5.79 -22.43
C ILE A 531 -3.34 -6.26 -23.13
N LEU A 532 -2.21 -5.56 -22.93
CA LEU A 532 -0.91 -5.96 -23.48
C LEU A 532 -0.42 -7.26 -22.83
N THR A 533 -0.78 -7.49 -21.56
CA THR A 533 -0.51 -8.77 -20.91
C THR A 533 -1.36 -9.89 -21.50
N LEU A 534 -2.63 -9.63 -21.80
CA LEU A 534 -3.51 -10.61 -22.43
C LEU A 534 -2.99 -11.00 -23.83
N GLU A 535 -2.62 -10.03 -24.66
CA GLU A 535 -2.05 -10.26 -26.00
C GLU A 535 -0.73 -11.02 -25.92
N SER A 536 0.14 -10.63 -24.97
CA SER A 536 1.42 -11.32 -24.76
C SER A 536 1.24 -12.75 -24.25
N LEU A 537 0.26 -13.00 -23.38
CA LEU A 537 -0.10 -14.35 -22.94
C LEU A 537 -0.66 -15.17 -24.11
N ALA A 538 -1.51 -14.58 -24.95
CA ALA A 538 -2.06 -15.28 -26.12
C ALA A 538 -0.94 -15.73 -27.07
N ASN A 539 0.01 -14.84 -27.42
CA ASN A 539 1.20 -15.20 -28.20
C ASN A 539 2.03 -16.30 -27.53
N TYR A 540 2.20 -16.23 -26.20
CA TYR A 540 3.04 -17.17 -25.46
C TYR A 540 2.42 -18.56 -25.33
N LEU A 541 1.11 -18.62 -25.04
CA LEU A 541 0.39 -19.87 -24.82
C LEU A 541 0.06 -20.58 -26.15
N HIS A 542 -0.21 -19.82 -27.21
CA HIS A 542 -0.63 -20.37 -28.52
C HIS A 542 0.01 -19.59 -29.69
N PRO A 543 1.34 -19.71 -29.90
CA PRO A 543 2.07 -18.97 -30.94
C PRO A 543 1.64 -19.32 -32.37
N ASP A 544 1.01 -20.48 -32.58
CA ASP A 544 0.47 -20.89 -33.89
C ASP A 544 -0.86 -20.21 -34.24
N ILE A 545 -1.50 -19.56 -33.26
CA ILE A 545 -2.82 -18.91 -33.38
C ILE A 545 -2.69 -17.39 -33.30
N PHE A 546 -1.83 -16.89 -32.41
CA PHE A 546 -1.68 -15.47 -32.13
C PHE A 546 -0.28 -14.98 -32.46
N ASP A 547 -0.21 -13.80 -33.11
CA ASP A 547 1.02 -13.11 -33.48
C ASP A 547 0.83 -11.58 -33.32
N PHE A 548 0.45 -11.15 -32.12
CA PHE A 548 0.31 -9.72 -31.80
C PHE A 548 1.69 -9.05 -31.77
N ASP A 549 1.89 -8.00 -32.57
CA ASP A 549 3.06 -7.11 -32.44
C ASP A 549 2.88 -6.20 -31.22
N LEU A 550 3.43 -6.61 -30.08
CA LEU A 550 3.28 -5.91 -28.80
C LEU A 550 3.82 -4.47 -28.82
N LYS A 551 4.76 -4.15 -29.71
CA LYS A 551 5.23 -2.76 -29.86
C LYS A 551 4.17 -1.93 -30.54
N TYR A 552 3.60 -2.44 -31.63
CA TYR A 552 2.48 -1.80 -32.32
C TYR A 552 1.25 -1.67 -31.41
N GLU A 553 0.87 -2.72 -30.69
CA GLU A 553 -0.27 -2.70 -29.78
C GLU A 553 -0.09 -1.71 -28.63
N LYS A 554 1.13 -1.60 -28.08
CA LYS A 554 1.46 -0.55 -27.11
C LYS A 554 1.28 0.84 -27.70
N GLU A 555 1.82 1.11 -28.90
CA GLU A 555 1.65 2.40 -29.57
C GLU A 555 0.18 2.70 -29.90
N ALA A 556 -0.61 1.68 -30.24
CA ALA A 556 -2.04 1.80 -30.48
C ALA A 556 -2.80 2.16 -29.20
N LEU A 557 -2.50 1.48 -28.09
CA LEU A 557 -3.08 1.78 -26.77
C LEU A 557 -2.74 3.22 -26.35
N LEU A 558 -1.48 3.64 -26.47
CA LEU A 558 -1.06 5.01 -26.16
C LEU A 558 -1.75 6.06 -27.03
N LYS A 559 -2.04 5.77 -28.31
CA LYS A 559 -2.85 6.67 -29.15
C LYS A 559 -4.29 6.81 -28.64
N THR A 560 -4.86 5.78 -28.03
CA THR A 560 -6.19 5.86 -27.40
C THR A 560 -6.18 6.53 -26.03
N LEU A 561 -5.01 6.57 -25.37
CA LEU A 561 -4.78 7.13 -24.04
C LEU A 561 -3.43 7.85 -23.98
N PRO A 562 -3.33 9.07 -24.53
CA PRO A 562 -2.05 9.77 -24.62
C PRO A 562 -1.41 10.06 -23.26
N GLY A 563 -2.20 10.17 -22.19
CA GLY A 563 -1.70 10.40 -20.84
C GLY A 563 -1.40 9.14 -20.02
N LEU A 564 -1.26 7.97 -20.68
CA LEU A 564 -0.91 6.70 -20.03
C LEU A 564 0.61 6.52 -19.81
N GLU A 565 1.46 7.31 -20.49
CA GLU A 565 2.93 7.20 -20.44
C GLU A 565 3.55 7.43 -19.06
#